data_AF-A0AAP3YI78-F1
#
_entry.id   AF-A0AAP3YI78-F1
#
_cell.length_a   1.000
_cell.length_b   1.000
_cell.length_c   1.000
_cell.angle_alpha   90.00
_cell.angle_beta   90.00
_cell.angle_gamma   90.00
#
_symmetry.space_group_name_H-M   'P 1'
#
loop_
_entity.id
_entity.type
_entity.pdbx_description
1 polymer ?
#
loop_
_entity_poly.entity_id
_entity_poly.type
_entity_poly.pdbx_seq_one_letter_code
_entity_poly.pdbx_strand_id
1 'polypeptide(L)'
;SAKELLRMIPDLRFPVISMLILMGIAFAVVHIFKIQDKHAGLFTSMFFNSNTVFVGLPINMALFGNKSIPYVLIYYMANTTFFWTIGTYLIQRDGDKKTAFDLKRTLGKIFSPPLLGFIVGVIFVLLKVKLPTFVNSDLLYLGNLTIPLSMIFIGISISKAGLNRISIGKDNLLLLLGRFILAPLMMYILVT
;
A
#
# COMPACT_ATOMS: atom_id res chain seq x y z
N SER A 1 -14.94 -2.72 -16.58
CA SER A 1 -14.96 -3.70 -17.70
C SER A 1 -13.56 -4.14 -18.09
N ALA A 2 -13.37 -5.34 -18.66
CA ALA A 2 -12.05 -5.84 -19.11
C ALA A 2 -11.30 -4.86 -20.04
N LYS A 3 -12.02 -4.16 -20.93
CA LYS A 3 -11.47 -3.10 -21.79
C LYS A 3 -10.99 -1.85 -21.02
N GLU A 4 -11.61 -1.52 -19.90
CA GLU A 4 -11.15 -0.41 -19.04
C GLU A 4 -9.89 -0.81 -18.28
N LEU A 5 -9.85 -2.02 -17.72
CA LEU A 5 -8.65 -2.54 -17.05
C LEU A 5 -7.44 -2.55 -17.98
N LEU A 6 -7.59 -3.05 -19.21
CA LEU A 6 -6.52 -3.06 -20.22
C LEU A 6 -6.07 -1.65 -20.64
N ARG A 7 -6.99 -0.68 -20.70
CA ARG A 7 -6.67 0.72 -21.01
C ARG A 7 -5.94 1.44 -19.88
N MET A 8 -6.05 0.97 -18.65
CA MET A 8 -5.44 1.57 -17.45
C MET A 8 -4.08 0.96 -17.09
N ILE A 9 -3.67 -0.16 -17.72
CA ILE A 9 -2.32 -0.73 -17.53
C ILE A 9 -1.20 0.31 -17.79
N PRO A 10 -1.26 1.13 -18.86
CA PRO A 10 -0.28 2.20 -19.07
C PRO A 10 -0.26 3.23 -17.94
N ASP A 11 -1.39 3.47 -17.29
CA ASP A 11 -1.50 4.43 -16.19
C ASP A 11 -0.85 3.93 -14.90
N LEU A 12 -0.49 2.64 -14.82
CA LEU A 12 0.32 2.07 -13.73
C LEU A 12 1.68 2.76 -13.61
N ARG A 13 2.20 3.35 -14.69
CA ARG A 13 3.48 4.07 -14.65
C ARG A 13 3.46 5.25 -13.67
N PHE A 14 2.34 5.95 -13.54
CA PHE A 14 2.23 7.13 -12.67
C PHE A 14 2.40 6.77 -11.17
N PRO A 15 1.65 5.82 -10.60
CA PRO A 15 1.88 5.39 -9.22
C PRO A 15 3.23 4.72 -9.02
N VAL A 16 3.73 3.95 -9.99
CA VAL A 16 5.04 3.30 -9.88
C VAL A 16 6.17 4.35 -9.84
N ILE A 17 6.16 5.33 -10.74
CA ILE A 17 7.14 6.42 -10.76
C ILE A 17 7.04 7.26 -9.48
N SER A 18 5.83 7.60 -9.06
CA SER A 18 5.59 8.32 -7.80
C SER A 18 6.16 7.57 -6.60
N MET A 19 5.92 6.25 -6.50
CA MET A 19 6.46 5.41 -5.42
C MET A 19 7.99 5.34 -5.45
N LEU A 20 8.60 5.22 -6.63
CA LEU A 20 10.06 5.21 -6.78
C LEU A 20 10.69 6.55 -6.37
N ILE A 21 10.09 7.66 -6.78
CA ILE A 21 10.54 9.00 -6.39
C ILE A 21 10.41 9.19 -4.88
N LEU A 22 9.26 8.85 -4.30
CA LEU A 22 9.04 8.95 -2.85
C LEU A 22 9.97 8.04 -2.06
N MET A 23 10.28 6.86 -2.59
CA MET A 23 11.28 5.96 -1.99
C MET A 23 12.68 6.60 -2.02
N GLY A 24 13.08 7.23 -3.13
CA GLY A 24 14.35 7.95 -3.23
C GLY A 24 14.44 9.13 -2.26
N ILE A 25 13.37 9.92 -2.16
CA ILE A 25 13.25 11.01 -1.17
C ILE A 25 13.33 10.46 0.25
N ALA A 26 12.63 9.35 0.53
CA ALA A 26 12.66 8.74 1.86
C ALA A 26 14.07 8.27 2.24
N PHE A 27 14.85 7.70 1.31
CA PHE A 27 16.26 7.36 1.56
C PHE A 27 17.13 8.61 1.79
N ALA A 28 16.91 9.68 1.02
CA ALA A 28 17.60 10.94 1.24
C ALA A 28 17.28 11.54 2.61
N VAL A 29 16.01 11.51 3.03
CA VAL A 29 15.57 11.98 4.34
C VAL A 29 16.20 11.15 5.47
N VAL A 30 16.23 9.82 5.34
CA VAL A 30 16.92 8.93 6.30
C VAL A 30 18.39 9.31 6.44
N HIS A 31 19.08 9.54 5.31
CA HIS A 31 20.51 9.86 5.31
C HIS A 31 20.81 11.27 5.85
N ILE A 32 20.05 12.29 5.42
CA ILE A 32 20.23 13.70 5.81
C ILE A 32 19.91 13.90 7.29
N PHE A 33 18.79 13.32 7.77
CA PHE A 33 18.34 13.52 9.14
C PHE A 33 18.92 12.51 10.13
N LYS A 34 19.76 11.58 9.65
CA LYS A 34 20.43 10.53 10.43
C LYS A 34 19.44 9.72 11.28
N ILE A 35 18.39 9.22 10.64
CA ILE A 35 17.41 8.36 11.30
C ILE A 35 18.11 7.08 11.76
N GLN A 36 17.78 6.59 12.96
CA GLN A 36 18.45 5.42 13.53
C GLN A 36 18.29 4.20 12.62
N ASP A 37 19.39 3.51 12.34
CA ASP A 37 19.43 2.33 11.44
C ASP A 37 18.47 1.20 11.87
N LYS A 38 18.07 1.16 13.15
CA LYS A 38 17.12 0.17 13.69
C LYS A 38 15.66 0.39 13.25
N HIS A 39 15.33 1.57 12.71
CA HIS A 39 13.97 1.89 12.25
C HIS A 39 13.97 2.58 10.87
N ALA A 40 15.12 2.67 10.21
CA ALA A 40 15.27 3.36 8.93
C ALA A 40 14.47 2.68 7.80
N GLY A 41 14.52 1.36 7.69
CA GLY A 41 13.74 0.59 6.74
C GLY A 41 12.24 0.63 6.99
N LEU A 42 11.81 0.66 8.26
CA LEU A 42 10.43 0.89 8.65
C LEU A 42 9.97 2.30 8.25
N PHE A 43 10.77 3.32 8.56
CA PHE A 43 10.51 4.70 8.16
C PHE A 43 10.38 4.84 6.64
N THR A 44 11.36 4.35 5.89
CA THR A 44 11.35 4.40 4.41
C THR A 44 10.10 3.70 3.88
N SER A 45 9.78 2.52 4.39
CA SER A 45 8.59 1.77 3.99
C SER A 45 7.30 2.53 4.26
N MET A 46 7.15 3.16 5.42
CA MET A 46 5.98 3.96 5.77
C MET A 46 5.85 5.26 4.97
N PHE A 47 6.96 5.78 4.46
CA PHE A 47 7.01 7.02 3.69
C PHE A 47 6.50 6.82 2.26
N PHE A 48 6.96 5.76 1.56
CA PHE A 48 6.51 5.49 0.19
C PHE A 48 5.23 4.65 0.13
N ASN A 49 4.99 3.77 1.13
CA ASN A 49 3.81 2.91 1.15
C ASN A 49 2.66 3.63 1.84
N SER A 50 1.66 4.04 1.07
CA SER A 50 0.48 4.72 1.60
C SER A 50 -0.68 3.74 1.81
N ASN A 51 -1.48 3.93 2.87
CA ASN A 51 -2.67 3.11 3.14
C ASN A 51 -3.83 3.55 2.23
N THR A 52 -3.73 3.21 0.95
CA THR A 52 -4.71 3.62 -0.06
C THR A 52 -5.95 2.76 -0.12
N VAL A 53 -5.95 1.54 0.45
CA VAL A 53 -7.14 0.68 0.44
C VAL A 53 -8.07 0.96 1.62
N PHE A 54 -7.54 0.99 2.83
CA PHE A 54 -8.38 1.15 4.02
C PHE A 54 -9.03 2.53 4.12
N VAL A 55 -8.32 3.57 3.66
CA VAL A 55 -8.80 4.96 3.73
C VAL A 55 -9.07 5.52 2.32
N GLY A 56 -8.20 5.23 1.34
CA GLY A 56 -8.34 5.80 0.00
C GLY A 56 -9.50 5.22 -0.83
N LEU A 57 -9.83 3.93 -0.68
CA LEU A 57 -10.96 3.32 -1.40
C LEU A 57 -12.32 3.96 -1.02
N PRO A 58 -12.71 4.05 0.27
CA PRO A 58 -14.00 4.66 0.62
C PRO A 58 -14.07 6.14 0.26
N ILE A 59 -12.96 6.90 0.38
CA ILE A 59 -12.91 8.31 -0.03
C ILE A 59 -13.13 8.46 -1.54
N ASN A 60 -12.43 7.67 -2.36
CA ASN A 60 -12.59 7.71 -3.81
C ASN A 60 -13.97 7.23 -4.26
N MET A 61 -14.56 6.26 -3.57
CA MET A 61 -15.93 5.83 -3.85
C MET A 61 -16.95 6.91 -3.47
N ALA A 62 -16.74 7.64 -2.37
CA ALA A 62 -17.61 8.73 -1.96
C ALA A 62 -17.54 9.93 -2.93
N LEU A 63 -16.35 10.26 -3.44
CA LEU A 63 -16.14 11.40 -4.35
C LEU A 63 -16.48 11.10 -5.81
N PHE A 64 -16.07 9.93 -6.32
CA PHE A 64 -16.12 9.60 -7.75
C PHE A 64 -17.03 8.40 -8.07
N GLY A 65 -17.68 7.83 -7.05
CA GLY A 65 -18.55 6.66 -7.20
C GLY A 65 -17.79 5.39 -7.63
N ASN A 66 -18.53 4.42 -8.15
CA ASN A 66 -17.98 3.12 -8.55
C ASN A 66 -16.99 3.18 -9.74
N LYS A 67 -16.90 4.32 -10.43
CA LYS A 67 -15.98 4.52 -11.55
C LYS A 67 -14.52 4.61 -11.10
N SER A 68 -14.26 4.94 -9.82
CA SER A 68 -12.89 5.02 -9.28
C SER A 68 -12.33 3.66 -8.85
N ILE A 69 -13.18 2.64 -8.67
CA ILE A 69 -12.78 1.31 -8.17
C ILE A 69 -11.62 0.72 -9.00
N PRO A 70 -11.69 0.66 -10.35
CA PRO A 70 -10.59 0.09 -11.14
C PRO A 70 -9.27 0.85 -10.99
N TYR A 71 -9.32 2.19 -10.93
CA TYR A 71 -8.13 3.03 -10.75
C TYR A 71 -7.47 2.80 -9.39
N VAL A 72 -8.28 2.76 -8.31
CA VAL A 72 -7.78 2.51 -6.96
C VAL A 72 -7.21 1.10 -6.83
N LEU A 73 -7.82 0.11 -7.46
CA LEU A 73 -7.33 -1.27 -7.45
C LEU A 73 -5.99 -1.42 -8.17
N ILE A 74 -5.79 -0.72 -9.29
CA ILE A 74 -4.52 -0.73 -10.04
C ILE A 74 -3.42 -0.05 -9.22
N TYR A 75 -3.71 1.11 -8.62
CA TYR A 75 -2.79 1.74 -7.67
C TYR A 75 -2.43 0.80 -6.52
N TYR A 76 -3.46 0.14 -5.94
CA TYR A 76 -3.28 -0.80 -4.84
C TYR A 76 -2.38 -1.97 -5.22
N MET A 77 -2.52 -2.49 -6.44
CA MET A 77 -1.67 -3.57 -6.95
C MET A 77 -0.20 -3.14 -7.00
N ALA A 78 0.09 -1.96 -7.55
CA ALA A 78 1.46 -1.40 -7.52
C ALA A 78 1.94 -1.29 -6.07
N ASN A 79 1.18 -0.59 -5.23
CA ASN A 79 1.55 -0.31 -3.84
C ASN A 79 1.85 -1.58 -3.04
N THR A 80 0.97 -2.57 -3.13
CA THR A 80 1.09 -3.85 -2.42
C THR A 80 2.27 -4.65 -2.92
N THR A 81 2.50 -4.66 -4.23
CA THR A 81 3.68 -5.34 -4.81
C THR A 81 4.96 -4.69 -4.32
N PHE A 82 5.07 -3.35 -4.36
CA PHE A 82 6.22 -2.61 -3.85
C PHE A 82 6.43 -2.81 -2.34
N PHE A 83 5.35 -2.83 -1.56
CA PHE A 83 5.43 -3.08 -0.13
C PHE A 83 5.92 -4.49 0.18
N TRP A 84 5.32 -5.53 -0.42
CA TRP A 84 5.70 -6.91 -0.15
C TRP A 84 7.09 -7.28 -0.70
N THR A 85 7.55 -6.61 -1.76
CA THR A 85 8.90 -6.81 -2.30
C THR A 85 9.95 -6.01 -1.54
N ILE A 86 9.91 -4.68 -1.67
CA ILE A 86 10.95 -3.77 -1.17
C ILE A 86 10.67 -3.36 0.26
N GLY A 87 9.42 -3.02 0.60
CA GLY A 87 9.06 -2.56 1.95
C GLY A 87 9.36 -3.62 3.03
N THR A 88 8.89 -4.85 2.85
CA THR A 88 9.16 -5.92 3.82
C THR A 88 10.64 -6.30 3.86
N TYR A 89 11.36 -6.17 2.75
CA TYR A 89 12.81 -6.35 2.74
C TYR A 89 13.51 -5.30 3.62
N LEU A 90 13.15 -4.02 3.46
CA LEU A 90 13.70 -2.92 4.27
C LEU A 90 13.34 -3.09 5.75
N ILE A 91 12.10 -3.42 6.08
CA ILE A 91 11.67 -3.64 7.48
C ILE A 91 12.40 -4.84 8.11
N GLN A 92 12.66 -5.92 7.37
CA GLN A 92 13.41 -7.06 7.92
C GLN A 92 14.89 -6.75 8.14
N ARG A 93 15.46 -5.82 7.34
CA ARG A 93 16.85 -5.38 7.50
C ARG A 93 17.06 -4.59 8.80
N ASP A 94 16.03 -3.94 9.30
CA ASP A 94 16.03 -3.20 10.57
C ASP A 94 16.06 -4.13 11.81
N GLY A 95 15.76 -5.42 11.65
CA GLY A 95 15.83 -6.41 12.74
C GLY A 95 17.24 -6.96 12.98
N ASP A 96 17.48 -7.52 14.17
CA ASP A 96 18.79 -8.06 14.59
C ASP A 96 19.36 -9.18 13.68
N LYS A 97 18.51 -9.84 12.90
CA LYS A 97 18.93 -10.82 11.90
C LYS A 97 19.10 -10.11 10.56
N LYS A 98 20.35 -9.74 10.23
CA LYS A 98 20.76 -9.35 8.87
C LYS A 98 20.35 -10.44 7.88
N THR A 99 19.15 -10.33 7.33
CA THR A 99 18.60 -11.33 6.43
C THR A 99 19.16 -11.01 5.04
N ALA A 100 19.98 -11.92 4.49
CA ALA A 100 20.48 -11.79 3.13
C ALA A 100 19.30 -11.67 2.14
N PHE A 101 19.49 -10.93 1.04
CA PHE A 101 18.48 -10.74 0.01
C PHE A 101 18.20 -12.08 -0.68
N ASP A 102 17.20 -12.81 -0.21
CA ASP A 102 16.78 -14.08 -0.81
C ASP A 102 15.70 -13.81 -1.85
N LEU A 103 16.10 -13.80 -3.13
CA LEU A 103 15.22 -13.58 -4.27
C LEU A 103 14.04 -14.57 -4.29
N LYS A 104 14.25 -15.82 -3.85
CA LYS A 104 13.21 -16.86 -3.83
C LYS A 104 12.15 -16.56 -2.77
N ARG A 105 12.58 -16.06 -1.61
CA ARG A 105 11.69 -15.63 -0.52
C ARG A 105 10.95 -14.34 -0.88
N THR A 106 11.60 -13.41 -1.58
CA THR A 106 10.98 -12.18 -2.07
C THR A 106 9.95 -12.47 -3.18
N LEU A 107 10.25 -13.38 -4.11
CA LEU A 107 9.27 -13.83 -5.11
C LEU A 107 8.08 -14.55 -4.48
N GLY A 108 8.30 -15.38 -3.45
CA GLY A 108 7.20 -15.99 -2.69
C GLY A 108 6.31 -14.97 -1.98
N LYS A 109 6.87 -13.83 -1.56
CA LYS A 109 6.11 -12.72 -0.95
C LYS A 109 5.34 -11.88 -1.97
N ILE A 110 5.73 -11.87 -3.25
CA ILE A 110 4.94 -11.25 -4.32
C ILE A 110 3.59 -11.95 -4.40
N PHE A 111 3.53 -13.28 -4.25
CA PHE A 111 2.29 -14.05 -4.10
C PHE A 111 1.63 -13.90 -2.72
N SER A 112 1.57 -12.66 -2.22
CA SER A 112 0.81 -12.35 -1.02
C SER A 112 -0.69 -12.69 -1.25
N PRO A 113 -1.41 -13.18 -0.21
CA PRO A 113 -2.84 -13.50 -0.34
C PRO A 113 -3.69 -12.38 -0.96
N PRO A 114 -3.46 -11.08 -0.66
CA PRO A 114 -4.20 -10.00 -1.32
C PRO A 114 -3.91 -9.86 -2.81
N LEU A 115 -2.64 -10.01 -3.23
CA LEU A 115 -2.28 -9.94 -4.65
C LEU A 115 -2.83 -11.15 -5.42
N LEU A 116 -2.77 -12.34 -4.82
CA LEU A 116 -3.38 -13.55 -5.38
C LEU A 116 -4.89 -13.38 -5.59
N GLY A 117 -5.61 -12.88 -4.58
CA GLY A 117 -7.04 -12.60 -4.68
C GLY A 117 -7.35 -11.61 -5.81
N PHE A 118 -6.54 -10.56 -5.95
CA PHE A 118 -6.66 -9.61 -7.07
C PHE A 118 -6.42 -10.27 -8.43
N ILE A 119 -5.35 -11.06 -8.58
CA ILE A 119 -5.02 -11.76 -9.84
C ILE A 119 -6.17 -12.68 -10.25
N VAL A 120 -6.71 -13.47 -9.32
CA VAL A 120 -7.88 -14.35 -9.57
C VAL A 120 -9.09 -13.52 -10.00
N GLY A 121 -9.36 -12.41 -9.31
CA GLY A 121 -10.44 -11.49 -9.68
C GLY A 121 -10.30 -10.91 -11.08
N VAL A 122 -9.08 -10.47 -11.46
CA VAL A 122 -8.80 -9.97 -12.82
C VAL A 122 -9.00 -11.06 -13.87
N ILE A 123 -8.52 -12.28 -13.61
CA ILE A 123 -8.72 -13.42 -14.52
C ILE A 123 -10.22 -13.67 -14.76
N PHE A 124 -11.04 -13.69 -13.71
CA PHE A 124 -12.49 -13.84 -13.85
C PHE A 124 -13.14 -12.71 -14.65
N VAL A 125 -12.71 -11.46 -14.45
CA VAL A 125 -13.20 -10.31 -15.21
C VAL A 125 -12.78 -10.38 -16.70
N LEU A 126 -11.55 -10.79 -16.99
CA LEU A 126 -11.03 -10.93 -18.36
C LEU A 126 -11.73 -12.06 -19.13
N LEU A 127 -11.94 -13.21 -18.47
CA LEU A 127 -12.66 -14.35 -19.03
C LEU A 127 -14.18 -14.14 -19.09
N LYS A 128 -14.69 -13.00 -18.58
CA LYS A 128 -16.12 -12.68 -18.45
C LYS A 128 -16.92 -13.80 -17.76
N VAL A 129 -16.30 -14.51 -16.83
CA VAL A 129 -16.95 -15.58 -16.06
C VAL A 129 -17.94 -14.93 -15.12
N LYS A 130 -19.23 -15.20 -15.32
CA LYS A 130 -20.27 -14.77 -14.39
C LYS A 130 -20.30 -15.74 -13.22
N LEU A 131 -19.87 -15.28 -12.06
CA LEU A 131 -20.03 -16.03 -10.82
C LEU A 131 -21.52 -16.15 -10.48
N PRO A 132 -21.98 -17.30 -9.93
CA PRO A 132 -23.33 -17.43 -9.42
C PRO A 132 -23.58 -16.39 -8.32
N THR A 133 -24.82 -15.92 -8.23
CA THR A 133 -25.21 -14.81 -7.34
C THR A 133 -24.85 -15.05 -5.88
N PHE A 134 -24.95 -16.30 -5.42
CA PHE A 134 -24.52 -16.73 -4.08
C PHE A 134 -23.04 -16.39 -3.82
N VAL A 135 -22.13 -16.94 -4.62
CA VAL A 135 -20.68 -16.72 -4.48
C VAL A 135 -20.30 -15.24 -4.60
N ASN A 136 -20.90 -14.52 -5.56
CA ASN A 136 -20.59 -13.09 -5.74
C ASN A 136 -21.01 -12.26 -4.52
N SER A 137 -22.17 -12.56 -3.93
CA SER A 137 -22.68 -11.85 -2.77
C SER A 137 -21.84 -12.13 -1.53
N ASP A 138 -21.47 -13.39 -1.30
CA ASP A 138 -20.62 -13.79 -0.17
C ASP A 138 -19.24 -13.13 -0.22
N LEU A 139 -18.61 -13.10 -1.40
CA LEU A 139 -17.31 -12.45 -1.61
C LEU A 139 -17.39 -10.93 -1.38
N LEU A 140 -18.49 -10.29 -1.83
CA LEU A 140 -18.74 -8.87 -1.59
C LEU A 140 -18.94 -8.57 -0.10
N TYR A 141 -19.72 -9.39 0.61
CA TYR A 141 -19.93 -9.25 2.06
C TYR A 141 -18.61 -9.37 2.82
N LEU A 142 -17.80 -10.39 2.52
CA LEU A 142 -16.48 -10.57 3.14
C LEU A 142 -15.53 -9.39 2.83
N GLY A 143 -15.52 -8.91 1.59
CA GLY A 143 -14.74 -7.73 1.20
C GLY A 143 -15.11 -6.48 1.99
N ASN A 144 -16.42 -6.21 2.12
CA ASN A 144 -16.92 -5.03 2.83
C ASN A 144 -16.67 -5.09 4.35
N LEU A 145 -16.63 -6.28 4.95
CA LEU A 145 -16.30 -6.46 6.37
C LEU A 145 -14.80 -6.34 6.68
N THR A 146 -13.93 -6.51 5.68
CA THR A 146 -12.48 -6.52 5.89
C THR A 146 -11.94 -5.17 6.36
N ILE A 147 -12.45 -4.06 5.82
CA ILE A 147 -12.05 -2.70 6.21
C ILE A 147 -12.40 -2.39 7.66
N PRO A 148 -13.66 -2.49 8.12
CA PRO A 148 -14.02 -2.17 9.50
C PRO A 148 -13.33 -3.11 10.51
N LEU A 149 -13.20 -4.40 10.19
CA LEU A 149 -12.51 -5.34 11.07
C LEU A 149 -11.02 -4.99 11.23
N SER A 150 -10.36 -4.56 10.14
CA SER A 150 -8.97 -4.10 10.20
C SER A 150 -8.82 -2.84 11.06
N MET A 151 -9.78 -1.90 10.99
CA MET A 151 -9.76 -0.69 11.84
C MET A 151 -9.93 -1.02 13.32
N ILE A 152 -10.82 -1.95 13.66
CA ILE A 152 -10.98 -2.44 15.04
C ILE A 152 -9.67 -3.06 15.53
N PHE A 153 -9.04 -3.91 14.71
CA PHE A 153 -7.77 -4.56 15.05
C PHE A 153 -6.63 -3.55 15.28
N ILE A 154 -6.54 -2.53 14.43
CA ILE A 154 -5.58 -1.43 14.61
C ILE A 154 -5.84 -0.70 15.94
N GLY A 155 -7.10 -0.41 16.27
CA GLY A 155 -7.48 0.22 17.55
C GLY A 155 -7.05 -0.59 18.77
N ILE A 156 -7.28 -1.92 18.75
CA ILE A 156 -6.83 -2.83 19.82
C ILE A 156 -5.29 -2.84 19.91
N SER A 157 -4.60 -2.84 18.77
CA SER A 157 -3.14 -2.83 18.72
C SER A 157 -2.55 -1.56 19.33
N ILE A 158 -3.14 -0.39 19.03
CA ILE A 158 -2.76 0.90 19.63
C ILE A 158 -3.03 0.90 21.14
N SER A 159 -4.18 0.39 21.57
CA SER A 159 -4.53 0.27 23.00
C SER A 159 -3.50 -0.59 23.76
N LYS A 160 -3.11 -1.74 23.19
CA LYS A 160 -2.07 -2.62 23.76
C LYS A 160 -0.67 -2.00 23.77
N ALA A 161 -0.32 -1.23 22.75
CA ALA A 161 0.96 -0.51 22.69
C ALA A 161 1.06 0.57 23.78
N GLY A 162 -0.09 1.05 24.26
CA GLY A 162 -0.20 2.07 25.29
C GLY A 162 -0.07 3.46 24.68
N LEU A 163 -1.18 4.22 24.64
CA LEU A 163 -1.23 5.59 24.12
C LEU A 163 -0.20 6.52 24.80
N ASN A 164 0.08 6.27 26.08
CA ASN A 164 1.05 7.04 26.87
C ASN A 164 2.52 6.83 26.44
N ARG A 165 2.80 5.84 25.59
CA ARG A 165 4.14 5.57 25.04
C ARG A 165 4.33 6.15 23.64
N ILE A 166 3.28 6.73 23.05
CA ILE A 166 3.35 7.37 21.75
C ILE A 166 3.95 8.76 21.94
N SER A 167 5.27 8.88 21.80
CA SER A 167 5.92 10.19 21.70
C SER A 167 5.99 10.62 20.24
N ILE A 168 5.66 11.88 19.97
CA ILE A 168 5.90 12.49 18.66
C ILE A 168 7.38 12.88 18.62
N GLY A 169 8.23 11.91 18.31
CA GLY A 169 9.64 12.15 18.05
C GLY A 169 9.88 12.87 16.72
N LYS A 170 11.11 13.35 16.54
CA LYS A 170 11.61 13.94 15.29
C LYS A 170 11.28 13.06 14.08
N ASP A 171 11.53 11.75 14.19
CA ASP A 171 11.33 10.79 13.10
C ASP A 171 9.84 10.67 12.73
N ASN A 172 8.94 10.61 13.71
CA ASN A 172 7.49 10.59 13.46
C ASN A 172 7.01 11.89 12.79
N LEU A 173 7.54 13.04 13.20
CA LEU A 173 7.18 14.33 12.61
C LEU A 173 7.65 14.42 11.14
N LEU A 174 8.89 14.00 10.85
CA LEU A 174 9.43 13.93 9.50
C LEU A 174 8.63 13.00 8.59
N LEU A 175 8.19 11.86 9.13
CA LEU A 175 7.33 10.91 8.40
C LEU A 175 5.98 11.56 8.05
N LEU A 176 5.36 12.26 9.00
CA LEU A 176 4.09 12.94 8.81
C LEU A 176 4.20 14.06 7.77
N LEU A 177 5.23 14.92 7.88
CA LEU A 177 5.47 15.98 6.90
C LEU A 177 5.71 15.41 5.50
N GLY A 178 6.50 14.35 5.41
CA GLY A 178 6.74 13.66 4.14
C GLY A 178 5.47 13.12 3.51
N ARG A 179 4.58 12.53 4.30
CA ARG A 179 3.39 11.87 3.78
C ARG A 179 2.23 12.82 3.51
N PHE A 180 2.04 13.84 4.36
CA PHE A 180 0.92 14.78 4.24
C PHE A 180 1.23 16.02 3.41
N ILE A 181 2.52 16.34 3.20
CA ILE A 181 2.93 17.49 2.39
C ILE A 181 3.67 17.01 1.15
N LEU A 182 4.80 16.31 1.29
CA LEU A 182 5.65 15.97 0.13
C LEU A 182 4.95 15.01 -0.85
N ALA A 183 4.27 13.96 -0.35
CA ALA A 183 3.59 13.00 -1.21
C ALA A 183 2.44 13.60 -2.07
N PRO A 184 1.47 14.35 -1.52
CA PRO A 184 0.44 14.98 -2.33
C PRO A 184 1.00 16.06 -3.26
N LEU A 185 2.00 16.83 -2.83
CA LEU A 185 2.61 17.89 -3.63
C LEU A 185 3.40 17.29 -4.81
N MET A 186 4.07 16.15 -4.60
CA MET A 186 4.72 15.42 -5.69
C MET A 186 3.72 14.85 -6.69
N MET A 187 2.61 14.30 -6.21
CA MET A 187 1.57 13.80 -7.10
C MET A 187 0.91 14.94 -7.89
N TYR A 188 0.72 16.10 -7.28
CA TYR A 188 0.24 17.29 -7.96
C TYR A 188 1.18 17.75 -9.09
N ILE A 189 2.49 17.83 -8.82
CA ILE A 189 3.51 18.20 -9.83
C ILE A 189 3.57 17.17 -10.96
N LEU A 190 3.40 15.89 -10.67
CA LEU A 190 3.54 14.83 -11.67
C LEU A 190 2.31 14.69 -12.58
N VAL A 191 1.16 15.19 -12.14
CA VAL A 191 -0.11 15.16 -12.87
C VAL A 191 -0.40 16.47 -13.61
N THR A 192 0.19 17.59 -13.16
CA THR A 192 0.10 18.90 -13.82
C THR A 192 1.12 19.03 -14.94
#